data_AF-A0A817UN80-F1
#
_entry.id   AF-A0A817UN80-F1
#
_cell.length_a   1.000
_cell.length_b   1.000
_cell.length_c   1.000
_cell.angle_alpha   90.00
_cell.angle_beta   90.00
_cell.angle_gamma   90.00
#
_symmetry.space_group_name_H-M   'P 1'
#
loop_
_entity.id
_entity.type
_entity.pdbx_description
1 polymer ?
#
loop_
_entity_poly.entity_id
_entity_poly.type
_entity_poly.pdbx_seq_one_letter_code
_entity_poly.pdbx_strand_id
1 'polypeptide(L)'
;MEEEKEVLEIQKLQVLGRLRNLRSRSSSSSSSSSIVSTNTMAISVTVPRSPRKLSNSGRSSILLTEQQQETIRFHIHSLLAERIYPTIDKILARILAEDSDFPIQATTSLWRWVRKIGFVYKRTSKVVVPLDTPSFMAARVRYFAAIDELHNNGSKIFWHDETWCNKNEERRFVWTDETTGIGRMRHSQNK
;
A
#
# COMPACT_ATOMS: atom_id res chain seq x y z
N MET A 1 -14.21 43.81 -33.21
CA MET A 1 -14.08 42.34 -33.22
C MET A 1 -12.63 41.86 -33.11
N GLU A 2 -11.62 42.68 -33.40
CA GLU A 2 -10.21 42.33 -33.17
C GLU A 2 -9.81 42.39 -31.68
N GLU A 3 -10.28 43.40 -30.93
CA GLU A 3 -9.86 43.60 -29.52
C GLU A 3 -10.40 42.52 -28.55
N GLU A 4 -11.57 41.95 -28.82
CA GLU A 4 -12.11 40.87 -27.98
C GLU A 4 -11.35 39.55 -28.14
N LYS A 5 -10.67 39.35 -29.28
CA LYS A 5 -9.85 38.16 -29.52
C LYS A 5 -8.52 38.22 -28.75
N GLU A 6 -7.91 39.41 -28.63
CA GLU A 6 -6.69 39.58 -27.85
C GLU A 6 -6.90 39.36 -26.35
N VAL A 7 -8.04 39.80 -25.79
CA VAL A 7 -8.35 39.61 -24.37
C VAL A 7 -8.55 38.12 -24.04
N LEU A 8 -9.16 37.34 -24.94
CA LEU A 8 -9.31 35.90 -24.81
C LEU A 8 -8.00 35.13 -24.94
N GLU A 9 -7.09 35.59 -25.80
CA GLU A 9 -5.74 35.03 -25.97
C GLU A 9 -4.90 35.24 -24.70
N ILE A 10 -4.97 36.44 -24.11
CA ILE A 10 -4.26 36.79 -22.86
C ILE A 10 -4.81 35.99 -21.67
N GLN A 11 -6.14 35.79 -21.59
CA GLN A 11 -6.74 34.95 -20.55
C GLN A 11 -6.38 33.46 -20.68
N LYS A 12 -6.26 32.93 -21.91
CA LYS A 12 -5.78 31.55 -22.15
C LYS A 12 -4.32 31.37 -21.75
N LEU A 13 -3.46 32.35 -21.99
CA LEU A 13 -2.05 32.31 -21.61
C LEU A 13 -1.82 32.40 -20.09
N GLN A 14 -2.68 33.09 -19.34
CA GLN A 14 -2.63 33.12 -17.88
C GLN A 14 -3.03 31.79 -17.21
N VAL A 15 -3.92 31.00 -17.82
CA VAL A 15 -4.33 29.69 -17.30
C VAL A 15 -3.28 28.60 -17.57
N LEU A 16 -2.52 28.70 -18.67
CA LEU A 16 -1.46 27.75 -19.04
C LEU A 16 -0.12 27.97 -18.30
N GLY A 17 0.05 29.09 -17.59
CA GLY A 17 1.24 29.40 -16.80
C GLY A 17 1.37 28.61 -15.47
N ARG A 18 0.39 27.77 -15.12
CA ARG A 18 0.33 27.11 -13.80
C ARG A 18 0.89 25.69 -13.72
N LEU A 19 1.53 25.20 -14.78
CA LEU A 19 2.19 23.89 -14.77
C LEU A 19 3.55 23.95 -15.48
N ARG A 20 4.57 24.42 -14.77
CA ARG A 20 5.97 24.10 -15.07
C ARG A 20 6.82 24.32 -13.83
N ASN A 21 7.03 23.25 -13.07
CA ASN A 21 8.21 23.13 -12.20
C ASN A 21 8.64 21.67 -12.15
N LEU A 22 9.25 21.24 -13.25
CA LEU A 22 10.02 20.01 -13.35
C LEU A 22 11.48 20.35 -13.05
N ARG A 23 11.88 20.04 -11.82
CA ARG A 23 13.14 19.38 -11.45
C ARG A 23 14.27 19.47 -12.48
N SER A 24 15.25 20.35 -12.23
CA SER A 24 16.61 20.19 -12.74
C SER A 24 17.54 19.81 -11.58
N ARG A 25 18.30 18.75 -11.82
CA ARG A 25 19.34 18.18 -10.98
C ARG A 25 20.60 18.36 -11.81
N SER A 26 21.55 19.18 -11.36
CA SER A 26 22.88 19.26 -11.97
C SER A 26 23.96 19.13 -10.91
N SER A 27 24.95 18.36 -11.32
CA SER A 27 26.18 17.96 -10.66
C SER A 27 27.25 19.06 -10.69
N SER A 28 28.03 19.10 -9.60
CA SER A 28 29.43 19.56 -9.44
C SER A 28 30.13 20.35 -10.57
N SER A 29 30.65 21.53 -10.22
CA SER A 29 32.06 21.90 -10.48
C SER A 29 32.44 23.17 -9.72
N SER A 30 33.56 23.10 -9.02
CA SER A 30 34.21 24.15 -8.25
C SER A 30 34.70 25.29 -9.15
N SER A 31 34.44 26.55 -8.78
CA SER A 31 35.31 27.69 -9.07
C SER A 31 34.96 28.86 -8.17
N SER A 32 35.98 29.34 -7.46
CA SER A 32 35.93 30.42 -6.48
C SER A 32 35.78 31.78 -7.17
N SER A 33 34.73 32.51 -6.82
CA SER A 33 34.68 33.96 -6.99
C SER A 33 33.80 34.54 -5.89
N SER A 34 34.45 35.28 -4.99
CA SER A 34 33.87 36.02 -3.88
C SER A 34 32.77 36.96 -4.33
N ILE A 35 31.53 36.68 -3.95
CA ILE A 35 30.39 37.60 -4.08
C ILE A 35 29.88 37.91 -2.68
N VAL A 36 29.92 39.20 -2.39
CA VAL A 36 29.45 39.88 -1.18
C VAL A 36 28.08 39.33 -0.74
N SER A 37 28.03 38.66 0.41
CA SER A 37 26.77 38.32 1.07
C SER A 37 26.12 39.59 1.61
N THR A 38 25.23 40.19 0.82
CA THR A 38 24.19 41.03 1.40
C THR A 38 23.24 40.10 2.16
N ASN A 39 23.32 40.15 3.49
CA ASN A 39 22.44 39.41 4.37
C ASN A 39 21.03 40.03 4.28
N THR A 40 20.29 39.73 3.22
CA THR A 40 18.86 40.00 3.17
C THR A 40 18.21 38.93 4.03
N MET A 41 18.03 39.25 5.31
CA MET A 41 17.25 38.43 6.23
C MET A 41 15.85 38.27 5.63
N ALA A 42 15.60 37.12 5.00
CA ALA A 42 14.25 36.69 4.68
C ALA A 42 13.56 36.44 6.01
N ILE A 43 12.82 37.44 6.49
CA ILE A 43 11.87 37.31 7.57
C ILE A 43 10.89 36.23 7.11
N SER A 44 11.08 35.01 7.61
CA SER A 44 10.07 33.96 7.47
C SER A 44 8.88 34.42 8.31
N VAL A 45 7.92 35.07 7.66
CA VAL A 45 6.63 35.36 8.26
C VAL A 45 5.94 34.01 8.43
N THR A 46 6.24 33.33 9.54
CA THR A 46 5.39 32.26 10.06
C THR A 46 4.09 32.92 10.45
N VAL A 47 3.15 32.97 9.51
CA VAL A 47 1.77 33.38 9.78
C VAL A 47 1.28 32.48 10.91
N PRO A 48 0.85 33.01 12.06
CA PRO A 48 0.33 32.19 13.14
C PRO A 48 -0.92 31.48 12.62
N ARG A 49 -0.79 30.19 12.29
CA ARG A 49 -1.95 29.34 12.06
C ARG A 49 -2.64 29.16 13.40
N SER A 50 -3.88 29.65 13.48
CA SER A 50 -4.72 29.41 14.66
C SER A 50 -4.68 27.92 15.04
N PRO A 51 -4.65 27.57 16.34
CA PRO A 51 -4.74 26.19 16.76
C PRO A 51 -5.95 25.56 16.07
N ARG A 52 -5.74 24.48 15.33
CA ARG A 52 -6.85 23.79 14.68
C ARG A 52 -7.79 23.38 15.80
N LYS A 53 -9.03 23.93 15.81
CA LYS A 53 -10.06 23.52 16.76
C LYS A 53 -10.08 22.00 16.77
N LEU A 54 -9.75 21.38 17.90
CA LEU A 54 -9.97 19.96 18.09
C LEU A 54 -11.47 19.77 17.87
N SER A 55 -11.85 19.13 16.76
CA SER A 55 -13.25 18.84 16.54
C SER A 55 -13.62 17.83 17.61
N ASN A 56 -14.25 18.29 18.68
CA ASN A 56 -14.99 17.44 19.59
C ASN A 56 -16.12 16.87 18.75
N SER A 57 -15.84 15.80 18.01
CA SER A 57 -16.87 14.96 17.44
C SER A 57 -17.66 14.51 18.66
N GLY A 58 -18.85 15.07 18.88
CA GLY A 58 -19.68 14.79 20.05
C GLY A 58 -20.13 13.33 20.17
N ARG A 59 -19.51 12.41 19.43
CA ARG A 59 -19.68 10.97 19.55
C ARG A 59 -18.69 10.48 20.60
N SER A 60 -19.23 9.91 21.68
CA SER A 60 -18.46 9.12 22.61
C SER A 60 -17.71 8.02 21.85
N SER A 61 -16.44 7.79 22.22
CA SER A 61 -15.71 6.64 21.70
C SER A 61 -16.43 5.38 22.19
N ILE A 62 -16.94 4.58 21.26
CA ILE A 62 -17.51 3.26 21.58
C ILE A 62 -16.40 2.47 22.30
N LEU A 63 -16.61 2.13 23.57
CA LEU A 63 -15.72 1.28 24.36
C LEU A 63 -16.25 -0.14 24.32
N LEU A 64 -15.44 -1.08 23.83
CA LEU A 64 -15.80 -2.50 23.82
C LEU A 64 -15.33 -3.17 25.10
N THR A 65 -16.20 -4.01 25.66
CA THR A 65 -15.82 -4.94 26.73
C THR A 65 -14.83 -5.97 26.20
N GLU A 66 -14.09 -6.63 27.10
CA GLU A 66 -13.16 -7.69 26.72
C GLU A 66 -13.86 -8.84 25.98
N GLN A 67 -15.06 -9.21 26.44
CA GLN A 67 -15.90 -10.23 25.79
C GLN A 67 -16.22 -9.86 24.34
N GLN A 68 -16.61 -8.61 24.07
CA GLN A 68 -16.91 -8.15 22.70
C GLN A 68 -15.68 -8.15 21.80
N GLN A 69 -14.50 -7.88 22.37
CA GLN A 69 -13.24 -7.98 21.63
C GLN A 69 -12.95 -9.44 21.26
N GLU A 70 -13.22 -10.37 22.17
CA GLU A 70 -13.05 -11.80 21.93
C GLU A 70 -14.03 -12.33 20.87
N THR A 71 -15.28 -11.85 20.86
CA THR A 71 -16.23 -12.14 19.78
C THR A 71 -15.67 -11.73 18.41
N ILE A 72 -15.05 -10.54 18.31
CA ILE A 72 -14.40 -10.10 17.07
C ILE A 72 -13.25 -11.04 16.67
N ARG A 73 -12.39 -11.46 17.63
CA ARG A 73 -11.31 -12.42 17.36
C ARG A 73 -11.87 -13.74 16.81
N PHE A 74 -12.88 -14.25 17.48
CA PHE A 74 -13.53 -15.52 17.15
C PHE A 74 -14.06 -15.51 15.71
N HIS A 75 -14.81 -14.49 15.28
CA HIS A 75 -15.32 -14.43 13.91
C HIS A 75 -14.22 -14.31 12.85
N ILE A 76 -13.16 -13.56 13.13
CA ILE A 76 -12.02 -13.47 12.21
C ILE A 76 -11.38 -14.85 12.03
N HIS A 77 -11.14 -15.55 13.13
CA HIS A 77 -10.54 -16.89 13.12
C HIS A 77 -11.47 -17.94 12.49
N SER A 78 -12.79 -17.87 12.73
CA SER A 78 -13.79 -18.76 12.11
C SER A 78 -13.80 -18.61 10.60
N LEU A 79 -13.82 -17.37 10.08
CA LEU A 79 -13.77 -17.12 8.64
C LEU A 79 -12.49 -17.69 8.01
N LEU A 80 -11.35 -17.52 8.67
CA LEU A 80 -10.09 -18.10 8.22
C LEU A 80 -10.12 -19.64 8.24
N ALA A 81 -10.75 -20.25 9.25
CA ALA A 81 -10.93 -21.71 9.33
C ALA A 81 -11.84 -22.24 8.20
N GLU A 82 -12.89 -21.50 7.85
CA GLU A 82 -13.81 -21.78 6.74
C GLU A 82 -13.21 -21.50 5.36
N ARG A 83 -11.95 -21.06 5.28
CA ARG A 83 -11.27 -20.65 4.03
C ARG A 83 -11.95 -19.46 3.33
N ILE A 84 -12.62 -18.62 4.10
CA ILE A 84 -13.22 -17.37 3.63
C ILE A 84 -12.32 -16.22 4.06
N TYR A 85 -11.83 -15.42 3.11
CA TYR A 85 -11.03 -14.25 3.47
C TYR A 85 -11.86 -13.27 4.32
N PRO A 86 -11.42 -12.97 5.56
CA PRO A 86 -12.12 -12.05 6.43
C PRO A 86 -11.94 -10.63 5.87
N THR A 87 -13.01 -10.08 5.31
CA THR A 87 -13.08 -8.63 5.05
C THR A 87 -13.86 -7.98 6.17
N ILE A 88 -13.62 -6.70 6.43
CA ILE A 88 -14.33 -5.96 7.48
C ILE A 88 -15.85 -6.08 7.29
N ASP A 89 -16.32 -6.00 6.05
CA ASP A 89 -17.75 -6.12 5.74
C ASP A 89 -18.30 -7.52 6.05
N LYS A 90 -17.53 -8.58 5.77
CA LYS A 90 -17.93 -9.97 6.08
C LYS A 90 -17.94 -10.23 7.57
N ILE A 91 -16.94 -9.73 8.29
CA ILE A 91 -16.87 -9.84 9.75
C ILE A 91 -18.07 -9.12 10.36
N LEU A 92 -18.33 -7.88 9.94
CA LEU A 92 -19.46 -7.09 10.44
C LEU A 92 -20.80 -7.78 10.13
N ALA A 93 -21.00 -8.23 8.90
CA ALA A 93 -22.21 -8.94 8.50
C ALA A 93 -22.43 -10.23 9.32
N ARG A 94 -21.35 -10.95 9.65
CA ARG A 94 -21.43 -12.16 10.47
C ARG A 94 -21.79 -11.84 11.91
N ILE A 95 -21.13 -10.85 12.51
CA ILE A 95 -21.42 -10.39 13.87
C ILE A 95 -22.87 -9.93 13.98
N LEU A 96 -23.35 -9.08 13.06
CA LEU A 96 -24.71 -8.54 13.11
C LEU A 96 -25.80 -9.58 12.80
N ALA A 97 -25.45 -10.66 12.10
CA ALA A 97 -26.37 -11.77 11.86
C ALA A 97 -26.59 -12.64 13.12
N GLU A 98 -25.59 -12.73 14.00
CA GLU A 98 -25.67 -13.49 15.25
C GLU A 98 -26.16 -12.58 16.40
N ASP A 99 -25.59 -11.37 16.51
CA ASP A 99 -25.90 -10.35 17.52
C ASP A 99 -26.27 -9.01 16.86
N SER A 100 -27.56 -8.76 16.63
CA SER A 100 -28.03 -7.51 16.00
C SER A 100 -27.66 -6.25 16.80
N ASP A 101 -27.60 -6.39 18.13
CA ASP A 101 -27.43 -5.28 19.08
C ASP A 101 -25.95 -5.02 19.39
N PHE A 102 -25.03 -5.58 18.60
CA PHE A 102 -23.60 -5.36 18.79
C PHE A 102 -23.26 -3.86 18.73
N PRO A 103 -22.38 -3.34 19.61
CA PRO A 103 -22.13 -1.89 19.72
C PRO A 103 -21.49 -1.28 18.47
N ILE A 104 -20.88 -2.10 17.61
CA ILE A 104 -20.27 -1.67 16.35
C ILE A 104 -21.21 -1.99 15.19
N GLN A 105 -21.77 -0.95 14.59
CA GLN A 105 -22.65 -1.05 13.42
C GLN A 105 -21.99 -0.56 12.12
N ALA A 106 -20.80 0.05 12.22
CA ALA A 106 -20.10 0.65 11.08
C ALA A 106 -18.78 -0.07 10.79
N THR A 107 -18.50 -0.27 9.51
CA THR A 107 -17.27 -0.92 9.00
C THR A 107 -16.01 -0.17 9.44
N THR A 108 -16.02 1.17 9.38
CA THR A 108 -14.89 2.00 9.80
C THR A 108 -14.60 1.88 11.30
N SER A 109 -15.63 1.74 12.13
CA SER A 109 -15.49 1.50 13.57
C SER A 109 -14.91 0.12 13.85
N LEU A 110 -15.40 -0.91 13.15
CA LEU A 110 -14.88 -2.28 13.28
C LEU A 110 -13.41 -2.34 12.90
N TRP A 111 -13.03 -1.74 11.78
CA TRP A 111 -11.64 -1.69 11.32
C TRP A 111 -10.69 -1.08 12.35
N ARG A 112 -11.12 -0.01 13.04
CA ARG A 112 -10.32 0.62 14.12
C ARG A 112 -10.13 -0.33 15.29
N TRP A 113 -11.20 -1.03 15.68
CA TRP A 113 -11.16 -1.99 16.78
C TRP A 113 -10.34 -3.23 16.46
N VAL A 114 -10.48 -3.80 15.26
CA VAL A 114 -9.66 -4.93 14.80
C VAL A 114 -8.16 -4.59 14.90
N ARG A 115 -7.75 -3.39 14.49
CA ARG A 115 -6.37 -2.92 14.69
C ARG A 115 -5.99 -2.76 16.16
N LYS A 116 -6.89 -2.22 16.98
CA LYS A 116 -6.65 -2.02 18.42
C LYS A 116 -6.50 -3.34 19.19
N ILE A 117 -7.21 -4.38 18.75
CA ILE A 117 -7.20 -5.73 19.35
C ILE A 117 -5.88 -6.48 19.05
N GLY A 118 -5.12 -6.05 18.04
CA GLY A 118 -3.82 -6.64 17.68
C GLY A 118 -3.77 -7.30 16.29
N PHE A 119 -4.79 -7.10 15.44
CA PHE A 119 -4.76 -7.60 14.07
C PHE A 119 -4.14 -6.58 13.12
N VAL A 120 -3.28 -7.07 12.23
CA VAL A 120 -2.67 -6.25 11.20
C VAL A 120 -2.93 -6.83 9.82
N TYR A 121 -3.32 -5.96 8.90
CA TYR A 121 -3.52 -6.29 7.51
C TYR A 121 -2.17 -6.29 6.80
N LYS A 122 -1.59 -7.48 6.60
CA LYS A 122 -0.24 -7.66 6.05
C LYS A 122 -0.29 -8.34 4.68
N ARG A 123 0.77 -8.14 3.89
CA ARG A 123 0.95 -8.84 2.62
C ARG A 123 1.28 -10.31 2.90
N THR A 124 0.59 -11.21 2.22
CA THR A 124 0.88 -12.64 2.28
C THR A 124 2.14 -12.91 1.46
N SER A 125 3.26 -13.23 2.11
CA SER A 125 4.44 -13.74 1.40
C SER A 125 4.27 -15.25 1.17
N LYS A 126 4.02 -15.62 -0.09
CA LYS A 126 3.90 -17.02 -0.49
C LYS A 126 5.22 -17.71 -0.80
N VAL A 127 6.30 -16.94 -0.98
CA VAL A 127 7.51 -17.52 -1.56
C VAL A 127 8.75 -16.97 -0.89
N VAL A 128 9.47 -17.88 -0.25
CA VAL A 128 10.93 -17.79 -0.14
C VAL A 128 11.42 -18.56 -1.37
N VAL A 129 11.38 -17.93 -2.56
CA VAL A 129 12.09 -18.55 -3.69
C VAL A 129 13.56 -18.46 -3.31
N PRO A 130 14.30 -19.57 -3.26
CA PRO A 130 15.73 -19.54 -2.97
C PRO A 130 16.53 -19.01 -4.19
N LEU A 131 16.14 -17.85 -4.72
CA LEU A 131 16.80 -17.17 -5.83
C LEU A 131 18.26 -16.84 -5.49
N ASP A 132 18.55 -16.69 -4.19
CA ASP A 132 19.87 -16.32 -3.70
C ASP A 132 20.75 -17.54 -3.34
N THR A 133 20.29 -18.77 -3.62
CA THR A 133 21.16 -19.94 -3.43
C THR A 133 22.30 -19.94 -4.44
N PRO A 134 23.56 -20.18 -4.02
CA PRO A 134 24.71 -20.17 -4.93
C PRO A 134 24.56 -21.14 -6.11
N SER A 135 23.89 -22.28 -5.90
CA SER A 135 23.58 -23.26 -6.95
C SER A 135 22.63 -22.69 -8.01
N PHE A 136 21.57 -21.99 -7.61
CA PHE A 136 20.63 -21.34 -8.52
C PHE A 136 21.32 -20.24 -9.33
N MET A 137 22.17 -19.43 -8.67
CA MET A 137 22.96 -18.40 -9.35
C MET A 137 23.91 -19.02 -10.40
N ALA A 138 24.62 -20.09 -10.05
CA ALA A 138 25.50 -20.78 -11.00
C ALA A 138 24.74 -21.36 -12.20
N ALA A 139 23.57 -21.98 -11.96
CA ALA A 139 22.71 -22.47 -13.03
C ALA A 139 22.25 -21.34 -13.97
N ARG A 140 21.89 -20.19 -13.40
CA ARG A 140 21.47 -19.00 -14.16
C ARG A 140 22.59 -18.44 -15.03
N VAL A 141 23.83 -18.37 -14.52
CA VAL A 141 24.98 -17.92 -15.31
C VAL A 141 25.22 -18.85 -16.49
N ARG A 142 25.22 -20.17 -16.27
CA ARG A 142 25.39 -21.16 -17.35
C ARG A 142 24.31 -21.06 -18.42
N TYR A 143 23.06 -20.88 -17.97
CA TYR A 143 21.93 -20.70 -18.87
C TYR A 143 22.10 -19.47 -19.76
N PHE A 144 22.45 -18.31 -19.20
CA PHE A 144 22.65 -17.10 -20.01
C PHE A 144 23.82 -17.22 -20.99
N ALA A 145 24.94 -17.84 -20.57
CA ALA A 145 26.04 -18.10 -21.48
C ALA A 145 25.61 -18.93 -22.70
N ALA A 146 24.82 -19.98 -22.48
CA ALA A 146 24.30 -20.81 -23.57
C ALA A 146 23.32 -20.04 -24.49
N ILE A 147 22.51 -19.13 -23.92
CA ILE A 147 21.62 -18.26 -24.71
C ILE A 147 22.42 -17.27 -25.55
N ASP A 148 23.49 -16.69 -25.01
CA ASP A 148 24.36 -15.77 -25.74
C ASP A 148 25.07 -16.48 -26.90
N GLU A 149 25.52 -17.72 -26.70
CA GLU A 149 26.06 -18.56 -27.77
C GLU A 149 25.03 -18.82 -28.88
N LEU A 150 23.78 -19.16 -28.53
CA LEU A 150 22.70 -19.36 -29.51
C LEU A 150 22.39 -18.10 -30.31
N HIS A 151 22.40 -16.93 -29.65
CA HIS A 151 22.23 -15.64 -30.32
C HIS A 151 23.40 -15.31 -31.25
N ASN A 152 24.64 -15.53 -30.81
CA ASN A 152 25.83 -15.30 -31.64
C ASN A 152 25.84 -16.20 -32.89
N ASN A 153 25.27 -17.40 -32.79
CA ASN A 153 25.10 -18.33 -33.90
C ASN A 153 23.91 -17.99 -34.82
N GLY A 154 23.19 -16.89 -34.56
CA GLY A 154 22.05 -16.45 -35.37
C GLY A 154 20.79 -17.31 -35.21
N SER A 155 20.69 -18.10 -34.13
CA SER A 155 19.52 -18.96 -33.88
C SER A 155 18.33 -18.13 -33.41
N LYS A 156 17.13 -18.46 -33.92
CA LYS A 156 15.87 -17.84 -33.47
C LYS A 156 15.33 -18.60 -32.27
N ILE A 157 15.14 -17.91 -31.16
CA ILE A 157 14.64 -18.48 -29.91
C ILE A 157 13.17 -18.11 -29.72
N PHE A 158 12.33 -19.11 -29.46
CA PHE A 158 10.92 -18.93 -29.12
C PHE A 158 10.68 -19.39 -27.69
N TRP A 159 10.11 -18.51 -26.88
CA TRP A 159 9.79 -18.79 -25.49
C TRP A 159 8.33 -19.22 -25.37
N HIS A 160 8.11 -20.37 -24.76
CA HIS A 160 6.78 -20.82 -24.34
C HIS A 160 6.78 -20.95 -22.83
N ASP A 161 5.75 -20.41 -22.19
CA ASP A 161 5.51 -20.56 -20.76
C ASP A 161 4.06 -20.98 -20.56
N GLU A 162 3.85 -21.94 -19.66
CA GLU A 162 2.53 -22.38 -19.24
C GLU A 162 2.22 -21.72 -17.90
N THR A 163 1.15 -20.94 -17.84
CA THR A 163 0.67 -20.38 -16.56
C THR A 163 -0.53 -21.18 -16.08
N TRP A 164 -0.37 -21.91 -14.97
CA TRP A 164 -1.48 -22.59 -14.30
C TRP A 164 -2.31 -21.58 -13.49
N CYS A 165 -3.61 -21.44 -13.81
CA CYS A 165 -4.54 -20.70 -12.98
C CYS A 165 -4.94 -21.53 -11.75
N ASN A 166 -4.28 -21.29 -10.62
CA ASN A 166 -4.57 -22.00 -9.38
C ASN A 166 -5.86 -21.49 -8.72
N LYS A 167 -6.85 -22.37 -8.56
CA LYS A 167 -8.07 -22.11 -7.76
C LYS A 167 -7.75 -21.76 -6.30
N ASN A 168 -6.57 -22.15 -5.82
CA ASN A 168 -6.09 -21.92 -4.45
C ASN A 168 -5.19 -20.68 -4.34
N GLU A 169 -5.23 -19.77 -5.32
CA GLU A 169 -4.48 -18.52 -5.20
C GLU A 169 -5.03 -17.67 -4.05
N GLU A 170 -4.31 -17.66 -2.93
CA GLU A 170 -4.62 -16.74 -1.85
C GLU A 170 -4.47 -15.27 -2.22
N ARG A 171 -5.30 -14.44 -1.56
CA ARG A 171 -5.21 -12.98 -1.67
C ARG A 171 -3.85 -12.46 -1.24
N ARG A 172 -3.42 -11.39 -1.93
CA ARG A 172 -2.17 -10.68 -1.66
C ARG A 172 -2.08 -10.11 -0.24
N PHE A 173 -3.21 -9.81 0.40
CA PHE A 173 -3.26 -9.25 1.75
C PHE A 173 -4.32 -9.96 2.58
N VAL A 174 -3.99 -10.24 3.84
CA VAL A 174 -4.87 -10.92 4.80
C VAL A 174 -4.67 -10.33 6.19
N TRP A 175 -5.71 -10.36 7.02
CA TRP A 175 -5.61 -10.01 8.44
C TRP A 175 -4.84 -11.09 9.19
N THR A 176 -3.80 -10.68 9.90
CA THR A 176 -2.97 -11.54 10.72
C THR A 176 -3.03 -11.08 12.17
N ASP A 177 -3.30 -12.01 13.06
CA ASP A 177 -3.21 -11.83 14.49
C ASP A 177 -1.72 -11.72 14.88
N GLU A 178 -1.30 -10.58 15.43
CA GLU A 178 0.10 -10.42 15.85
C GLU A 178 0.43 -11.21 17.12
N THR A 179 -0.56 -11.51 17.97
CA THR A 179 -0.34 -12.28 19.19
C THR A 179 -0.14 -13.75 18.93
N THR A 180 -0.95 -14.35 18.05
CA THR A 180 -0.82 -15.79 17.72
C THR A 180 0.01 -16.06 16.46
N GLY A 181 0.28 -15.04 15.64
CA GLY A 181 0.88 -15.20 14.31
C GLY A 181 -0.05 -15.87 13.29
N ILE A 182 -1.31 -16.11 13.67
CA ILE A 182 -2.33 -16.76 12.83
C ILE A 182 -2.94 -15.71 11.92
N GLY A 183 -2.67 -15.82 10.62
CA GLY A 183 -3.24 -14.93 9.60
C GLY A 183 -3.21 -15.50 8.19
N ARG A 184 -2.79 -16.75 8.06
CA ARG A 184 -2.79 -17.49 6.80
C ARG A 184 -3.98 -18.42 6.82
N MET A 185 -4.60 -18.64 5.65
CA MET A 185 -5.53 -19.77 5.57
C MET A 185 -4.71 -21.02 5.87
N ARG A 186 -5.08 -21.75 6.91
CA ARG A 186 -4.42 -23.02 7.20
C ARG A 186 -4.72 -23.94 6.03
N HIS A 187 -3.73 -24.20 5.19
CA HIS A 187 -3.77 -25.38 4.35
C HIS A 187 -3.80 -26.56 5.31
N SER A 188 -4.94 -27.27 5.37
CA SER A 188 -5.02 -28.53 6.09
C SER A 188 -3.88 -29.39 5.56
N GLN A 189 -2.93 -29.73 6.43
CA GLN A 189 -1.94 -30.77 6.17
C GLN A 189 -2.68 -32.11 6.16
N ASN A 190 -3.55 -32.30 5.17
CA ASN A 190 -4.09 -33.61 4.87
C ASN A 190 -3.00 -34.32 4.07
N LYS A 191 -2.10 -34.95 4.81
CA LYS A 191 -1.37 -36.13 4.35
C LYS A 191 -2.32 -37.31 4.32
#